data_AF-A0A1I6ABY4-F1
#
_entry.id   AF-A0A1I6ABY4-F1
#
_cell.length_a   1.000
_cell.length_b   1.000
_cell.length_c   1.000
_cell.angle_alpha   90.00
_cell.angle_beta   90.00
_cell.angle_gamma   90.00
#
_symmetry.space_group_name_H-M   'P 1'
#
loop_
_entity.id
_entity.type
_entity.pdbx_description
1 polymer ?
#
loop_
_entity_poly.entity_id
_entity_poly.type
_entity_poly.pdbx_seq_one_letter_code
_entity_poly.pdbx_strand_id
1 'polypeptide(L)' 'MITIVGSLAILTIGGLVFNQIHKNYQANELIIEKFFENFDKVEAVMVEKDGFWAPVTCEKK' A
#
# COMPACT_ATOMS: atom_id res chain seq x y z
N MET A 1 -7.73 -1.49 35.08
CA MET A 1 -8.86 -1.34 34.13
C MET A 1 -8.51 -0.36 33.02
N ILE A 2 -8.25 0.92 33.30
CA ILE A 2 -7.94 1.94 32.27
C ILE A 2 -6.73 1.57 31.41
N THR A 3 -5.66 1.05 32.02
CA THR A 3 -4.46 0.59 31.31
C THR A 3 -4.73 -0.58 30.36
N ILE A 4 -5.57 -1.54 30.77
CA ILE A 4 -5.94 -2.71 29.96
C ILE A 4 -6.75 -2.26 28.74
N VAL A 5 -7.73 -1.37 28.95
CA VAL A 5 -8.55 -0.80 27.86
C VAL A 5 -7.70 0.02 26.89
N GLY A 6 -6.77 0.82 27.40
CA GLY A 6 -5.83 1.59 26.57
C GLY A 6 -4.95 0.69 25.70
N SER A 7 -4.39 -0.38 26.28
CA SER A 7 -3.57 -1.35 25.53
C SER A 7 -4.37 -2.07 24.44
N LEU A 8 -5.61 -2.48 24.74
CA LEU A 8 -6.50 -3.09 23.75
C LEU A 8 -6.76 -2.14 22.58
N ALA A 9 -7.05 -0.87 22.84
CA ALA A 9 -7.29 0.13 21.81
C ALA A 9 -6.06 0.31 20.89
N ILE A 10 -4.86 0.40 21.47
CA ILE A 10 -3.61 0.55 20.71
C ILE A 10 -3.36 -0.69 19.83
N LEU A 11 -3.57 -1.90 20.37
CA LEU A 11 -3.41 -3.14 19.60
C LEU A 11 -4.42 -3.24 18.45
N THR A 12 -5.67 -2.86 18.66
CA THR A 12 -6.70 -2.87 17.61
C THR A 12 -6.36 -1.88 16.50
N ILE A 13 -5.96 -0.66 16.84
CA ILE A 13 -5.56 0.36 15.84
C ILE A 13 -4.31 -0.10 15.10
N GLY A 14 -3.28 -0.54 15.82
CA GLY A 14 -2.03 -1.04 15.22
C GLY A 14 -2.26 -2.22 14.29
N GLY A 15 -3.13 -3.16 14.67
CA GLY A 15 -3.50 -4.31 13.84
C GLY A 15 -4.23 -3.92 12.56
N LEU A 16 -5.19 -2.98 12.63
CA LEU A 16 -5.89 -2.45 11.46
C LEU A 16 -4.93 -1.80 10.46
N VAL A 17 -4.04 -0.96 11.00
CA VAL A 17 -3.03 -0.21 10.25
C VAL A 17 -2.02 -1.17 9.59
N PHE A 18 -1.54 -2.17 10.32
CA PHE A 18 -0.64 -3.19 9.77
C PHE A 18 -1.30 -4.01 8.65
N ASN A 19 -2.56 -4.41 8.83
CA ASN A 19 -3.32 -5.14 7.82
C ASN A 19 -3.49 -4.33 6.54
N GLN A 20 -3.72 -3.01 6.64
CA GLN A 20 -3.77 -2.12 5.48
C GLN A 20 -2.41 -2.01 4.77
N ILE A 21 -1.30 -1.82 5.50
CA ILE A 21 0.05 -1.86 4.88
C ILE A 21 0.27 -3.16 4.14
N HIS A 22 -0.04 -4.29 4.77
CA HIS A 22 0.25 -5.59 4.19
C HIS A 22 -0.53 -5.81 2.88
N LYS A 23 -1.82 -5.46 2.87
CA LYS A 23 -2.65 -5.52 1.66
C LYS A 23 -2.15 -4.58 0.58
N ASN A 24 -1.79 -3.35 0.94
CA ASN A 24 -1.25 -2.39 0.00
C ASN A 24 0.09 -2.83 -0.57
N TYR A 25 0.97 -3.42 0.26
CA TYR A 25 2.25 -3.95 -0.20
C TYR A 25 2.04 -5.03 -1.27
N GLN A 26 1.18 -6.01 -1.01
CA GLN A 26 0.85 -7.05 -1.98
C GLN A 26 0.22 -6.50 -3.26
N ALA A 27 -0.70 -5.53 -3.13
CA ALA A 27 -1.33 -4.89 -4.28
C ALA A 27 -0.30 -4.10 -5.11
N ASN A 28 0.60 -3.38 -4.45
CA ASN A 28 1.64 -2.58 -5.11
C ASN A 28 2.64 -3.46 -5.85
N GLU A 29 3.06 -4.58 -5.26
CA GLU A 29 3.95 -5.55 -5.90
C GLU A 29 3.31 -6.07 -7.20
N LEU A 30 2.04 -6.48 -7.15
CA LEU A 30 1.30 -6.93 -8.33
C LEU A 30 1.09 -5.85 -9.38
N ILE A 31 0.86 -4.60 -8.98
CA ILE A 31 0.71 -3.46 -9.91
C ILE A 31 2.04 -3.20 -10.61
N ILE A 32 3.14 -3.17 -9.85
CA ILE A 32 4.49 -2.95 -10.37
C ILE A 32 4.88 -4.07 -11.33
N GLU A 33 4.70 -5.35 -10.97
CA GLU A 33 5.01 -6.50 -11.83
C GLU A 33 4.24 -6.44 -13.16
N LYS A 34 2.91 -6.32 -13.12
CA LYS A 34 2.08 -6.23 -14.34
C LYS A 34 2.45 -5.04 -15.21
N PHE A 35 2.90 -3.95 -14.60
CA PHE A 35 3.31 -2.77 -15.34
C PHE A 35 4.67 -2.97 -16.00
N PHE A 36 5.64 -3.57 -15.30
CA PHE A 36 6.96 -3.90 -15.87
C PHE A 36 6.88 -4.95 -16.99
N GLU A 37 5.97 -5.92 -16.92
CA GLU A 37 5.69 -6.86 -18.02
C GLU A 37 5.23 -6.16 -19.32
N ASN A 38 4.74 -4.93 -19.22
CA ASN A 38 4.29 -4.12 -20.37
C ASN A 38 5.20 -2.93 -20.65
N PHE A 39 6.36 -2.83 -19.99
CA PHE A 39 7.27 -1.68 -20.09
C PHE A 39 7.88 -1.53 -21.48
N ASP A 40 8.15 -2.63 -22.17
CA ASP A 40 8.64 -2.63 -23.56
C ASP A 40 7.70 -1.92 -24.55
N LYS A 41 6.46 -1.61 -24.14
CA LYS A 41 5.43 -0.94 -24.95
C LYS A 41 5.22 0.53 -24.60
N VAL A 42 5.97 1.12 -23.66
CA VAL A 42 5.76 2.51 -23.21
C VAL A 42 7.08 3.24 -22.98
N GLU A 43 7.16 4.50 -23.41
CA GLU A 43 8.39 5.30 -23.47
C GLU A 43 8.80 5.90 -22.12
N ALA A 44 7.83 6.15 -21.22
CA ALA A 44 8.07 6.63 -19.87
C ALA A 44 6.95 6.22 -18.90
N VAL A 45 7.31 5.98 -17.64
CA VAL A 45 6.38 5.54 -16.60
C VAL A 45 6.46 6.47 -15.41
N MET A 46 5.30 6.89 -14.89
CA MET A 46 5.19 7.66 -13.66
C MET A 46 4.50 6.81 -12.59
N VAL A 47 5.21 6.59 -11.49
CA VAL A 47 4.72 5.88 -10.32
C VAL A 47 4.31 6.92 -9.29
N GLU A 48 3.02 7.00 -8.97
CA GLU A 48 2.48 7.95 -8.00
C GLU A 48 1.91 7.22 -6.77
N LYS A 49 1.92 7.94 -5.64
CA LYS A 49 1.39 7.46 -4.38
C LYS A 49 0.74 8.62 -3.63
N ASP A 50 -0.59 8.65 -3.64
CA ASP A 50 -1.42 9.75 -3.10
C ASP A 50 -1.50 9.83 -1.57
N GLY A 51 -0.66 9.07 -0.85
CA GLY A 51 -0.62 9.10 0.61
C GLY A 51 0.10 7.89 1.20
N PHE A 52 0.50 7.98 2.47
CA PHE A 52 1.31 6.94 3.12
C PHE A 52 0.64 5.55 3.08
N TRP A 53 -0.69 5.52 3.23
CA TRP A 53 -1.53 4.31 3.21
C TRP A 53 -2.25 4.08 1.88
N ALA A 54 -1.93 4.82 0.82
CA ALA A 54 -2.55 4.62 -0.48
C ALA A 54 -1.81 3.50 -1.26
N PRO A 55 -2.53 2.73 -2.11
CA PRO A 55 -1.90 1.90 -3.11
C PRO A 55 -1.14 2.77 -4.12
N VAL A 56 -0.15 2.17 -4.77
CA VAL A 56 0.63 2.79 -5.84
C VAL A 56 -0.20 2.79 -7.11
N THR A 57 -0.22 3.92 -7.81
CA THR A 57 -0.78 4.04 -9.15
C THR A 57 0.36 4.15 -10.15
N CYS A 58 0.22 3.48 -11.30
CA CYS A 58 1.14 3.62 -12.41
C CYS A 58 0.40 4.21 -13.60
N GLU A 59 0.85 5.36 -14.07
CA GLU A 59 0.33 6.02 -15.26
C GLU A 59 1.33 5.94 -16.42
N LYS A 60 0.78 5.78 -17.63
CA LYS A 60 1.54 5.82 -18.89
C LYS A 60 1.58 7.29 -19.35
N LYS A 61 2.78 7.82 -19.62
CA LYS A 61 2.94 9.11 -20.29
C LYS A 61 3.06 8.92 -21.80
#